data_AF-A0A4Q2X6Z3-F1
#
_entry.id   AF-A0A4Q2X6Z3-F1
#
_cell.length_a   1.000
_cell.length_b   1.000
_cell.length_c   1.000
_cell.angle_alpha   90.00
_cell.angle_beta   90.00
_cell.angle_gamma   90.00
#
_symmetry.space_group_name_H-M   'P 1'
#
loop_
_entity.id
_entity.type
_entity.pdbx_description
1 polymer ?
#
loop_
_entity_poly.entity_id
_entity_poly.type
_entity_poly.pdbx_seq_one_letter_code
_entity_poly.pdbx_strand_id
1 'polypeptide(L)'
;MWPFKKKQPREEVTVEGVTAKPMARDSWEFSVDGLDFMITGKEFDPRAIQWARDAAREIRRLEPEIVKAVRESLEEAEELDLGSAKLFIVDLSEYGKDRYFSVTYVGDDSWGDMGVDVTIHDGKIISADAGD
;
A
#
# COMPACT_ATOMS: atom_id res chain seq x y z
N MET A 1 -20.01 27.58 -24.47
CA MET A 1 -20.03 26.15 -24.12
C MET A 1 -18.61 25.61 -24.25
N TRP A 2 -17.94 25.33 -23.14
CA TRP A 2 -16.61 24.71 -23.13
C TRP A 2 -16.77 23.20 -23.37
N PRO A 3 -16.01 22.55 -24.28
CA PRO A 3 -16.08 21.10 -24.41
C PRO A 3 -15.23 20.47 -23.31
N PHE A 4 -15.88 19.89 -22.30
CA PHE A 4 -15.25 18.84 -21.51
C PHE A 4 -15.03 17.66 -22.47
N LYS A 5 -13.83 17.55 -23.04
CA LYS A 5 -13.37 16.25 -23.56
C LYS A 5 -13.34 15.33 -22.34
N LYS A 6 -14.38 14.53 -22.15
CA LYS A 6 -14.36 13.42 -21.19
C LYS A 6 -13.13 12.59 -21.56
N LYS A 7 -12.07 12.63 -20.74
CA LYS A 7 -10.97 11.68 -20.88
C LYS A 7 -11.61 10.30 -20.86
N GLN A 8 -11.33 9.46 -21.85
CA GLN A 8 -11.76 8.08 -21.78
C GLN A 8 -11.24 7.50 -20.46
N PRO A 9 -12.09 6.80 -19.69
CA PRO A 9 -11.60 6.07 -18.54
C PRO A 9 -10.51 5.12 -19.01
N ARG A 10 -9.39 5.07 -18.28
CA ARG A 10 -8.37 4.06 -18.53
C ARG A 10 -9.02 2.68 -18.38
N GLU A 11 -8.61 1.74 -19.22
CA GLU A 11 -9.09 0.36 -19.14
C GLU A 11 -8.24 -0.44 -18.15
N GLU A 12 -8.81 -1.49 -17.58
CA GLU A 12 -8.08 -2.46 -16.76
C GLU A 12 -6.99 -3.15 -17.60
N VAL A 13 -5.87 -3.47 -16.97
CA VAL A 13 -4.73 -4.14 -17.63
C VAL A 13 -4.52 -5.49 -16.96
N THR A 14 -4.45 -6.58 -17.74
CA THR A 14 -4.14 -7.91 -17.20
C THR A 14 -2.78 -8.37 -17.69
N VAL A 15 -1.89 -8.69 -16.75
CA VAL A 15 -0.54 -9.19 -17.01
C VAL A 15 -0.29 -10.38 -16.09
N GLU A 16 0.23 -11.49 -16.63
CA GLU A 16 0.54 -12.71 -15.85
C GLU A 16 -0.62 -13.22 -14.97
N GLY A 17 -1.87 -13.00 -15.39
CA GLY A 17 -3.06 -13.39 -14.61
C GLY A 17 -3.41 -12.45 -13.44
N VAL A 18 -2.70 -11.33 -13.29
CA VAL A 18 -3.02 -10.26 -12.35
C VAL A 18 -3.71 -9.13 -13.11
N THR A 19 -4.88 -8.71 -12.62
CA THR A 19 -5.63 -7.58 -13.17
C THR A 19 -5.36 -6.33 -12.36
N ALA A 20 -4.81 -5.30 -13.01
CA ALA A 20 -4.62 -3.97 -12.48
C ALA A 20 -5.75 -3.03 -12.93
N LYS A 21 -6.35 -2.35 -11.95
CA LYS A 21 -7.47 -1.44 -12.15
C LYS A 21 -6.95 0.00 -12.06
N PRO A 22 -7.29 0.85 -13.04
CA PRO A 22 -6.91 2.26 -12.96
C PRO A 22 -7.76 2.98 -11.92
N MET A 23 -7.08 3.77 -11.11
CA MET A 23 -7.68 4.58 -10.06
C MET A 23 -7.59 6.08 -10.41
N ALA A 24 -8.13 6.91 -9.53
CA ALA A 24 -8.00 8.36 -9.64
C ALA A 24 -6.53 8.78 -9.57
N ARG A 25 -6.22 10.01 -10.01
CA ARG A 25 -4.88 10.63 -9.84
C ARG A 25 -3.70 9.85 -10.42
N ASP A 26 -3.93 9.12 -11.51
CA ASP A 26 -2.85 8.36 -12.16
C ASP A 26 -2.25 7.28 -11.27
N SER A 27 -3.08 6.59 -10.48
CA SER A 27 -2.67 5.37 -9.79
C SER A 27 -3.36 4.13 -10.36
N TRP A 28 -2.81 2.97 -10.01
CA TRP A 28 -3.30 1.65 -10.34
C TRP A 28 -3.33 0.79 -9.10
N GLU A 29 -4.38 0.00 -8.93
CA GLU A 29 -4.52 -0.97 -7.84
C GLU A 29 -4.60 -2.39 -8.39
N PHE A 30 -3.97 -3.33 -7.71
CA PHE A 30 -3.93 -4.74 -8.09
C PHE A 30 -3.62 -5.62 -6.88
N SER A 31 -3.95 -6.90 -6.95
CA SER A 31 -3.72 -7.84 -5.84
C SER A 31 -2.76 -8.95 -6.24
N VAL A 32 -1.83 -9.28 -5.35
CA VAL A 32 -0.87 -10.38 -5.51
C VAL A 32 -0.77 -11.15 -4.20
N ASP A 33 -0.90 -12.48 -4.26
CA ASP A 33 -0.85 -13.38 -3.10
C ASP A 33 -1.72 -12.95 -1.90
N GLY A 34 -2.89 -12.35 -2.17
CA GLY A 34 -3.84 -11.91 -1.14
C GLY A 34 -3.51 -10.57 -0.47
N LEU A 35 -2.52 -9.83 -0.97
CA LEU A 35 -2.23 -8.45 -0.57
C LEU A 35 -2.63 -7.49 -1.68
N ASP A 36 -3.16 -6.34 -1.30
CA ASP A 36 -3.51 -5.26 -2.22
C ASP A 36 -2.36 -4.27 -2.35
N PHE A 37 -2.07 -3.90 -3.59
CA PHE A 37 -0.96 -3.03 -3.97
C PHE A 37 -1.45 -1.84 -4.77
N MET A 38 -0.78 -0.72 -4.59
CA MET A 38 -0.93 0.49 -5.38
C MET A 38 0.39 0.86 -6.06
N ILE A 39 0.29 1.44 -7.25
CA ILE A 39 1.40 2.13 -7.91
C ILE A 39 0.91 3.39 -8.63
N THR A 40 1.67 4.48 -8.50
CA THR A 40 1.43 5.71 -9.27
C THR A 40 2.11 5.63 -10.64
N GLY A 41 1.35 5.89 -11.70
CA GLY A 41 1.80 5.95 -13.07
C GLY A 41 0.68 6.25 -14.06
N LYS A 42 1.00 7.02 -15.12
CA LYS A 42 0.04 7.28 -16.20
C LYS A 42 -0.42 5.99 -16.89
N GLU A 43 0.52 5.06 -17.07
CA GLU A 43 0.35 3.71 -17.58
C GLU A 43 0.76 2.72 -16.49
N PHE A 44 0.17 1.52 -16.51
CA PHE A 44 0.55 0.46 -15.59
C PHE A 44 1.94 -0.07 -15.96
N ASP A 45 2.86 -0.18 -14.99
CA ASP A 45 4.17 -0.82 -15.19
C ASP A 45 4.04 -2.33 -14.92
N PRO A 46 4.20 -3.20 -15.94
CA PRO A 46 4.10 -4.65 -15.75
C PRO A 46 5.09 -5.22 -14.73
N ARG A 47 6.23 -4.54 -14.50
CA ARG A 47 7.24 -4.95 -13.52
C ARG A 47 6.73 -4.82 -12.09
N ALA A 48 5.69 -4.02 -11.85
CA ALA A 48 5.06 -3.85 -10.55
C ALA A 48 4.53 -5.18 -9.98
N ILE A 49 4.18 -6.14 -10.83
CA ILE A 49 3.77 -7.48 -10.37
C ILE A 49 4.93 -8.22 -9.72
N GLN A 50 6.14 -8.14 -10.29
CA GLN A 50 7.32 -8.77 -9.69
C GLN A 50 7.73 -8.02 -8.42
N TRP A 51 7.67 -6.68 -8.42
CA TRP A 51 7.91 -5.87 -7.23
C TRP A 51 6.95 -6.22 -6.09
N ALA A 52 5.67 -6.41 -6.39
CA ALA A 52 4.67 -6.84 -5.42
C ALA A 52 4.99 -8.21 -4.82
N ARG A 53 5.44 -9.18 -5.64
CA ARG A 53 5.89 -10.49 -5.13
C ARG A 53 7.09 -10.38 -4.20
N ASP A 54 8.04 -9.50 -4.54
CA ASP A 54 9.23 -9.29 -3.71
C ASP A 54 8.90 -8.54 -2.41
N ALA A 55 8.09 -7.48 -2.48
CA ALA A 55 7.56 -6.78 -1.32
C ALA A 55 6.73 -7.71 -0.41
N ALA A 56 5.87 -8.56 -0.96
CA ALA A 56 5.10 -9.55 -0.19
C ALA A 56 6.00 -10.51 0.61
N ARG A 57 7.13 -10.94 0.04
CA ARG A 57 8.11 -11.76 0.75
C ARG A 57 8.80 -10.98 1.87
N GLU A 58 9.12 -9.71 1.62
CA GLU A 58 9.73 -8.84 2.63
C GLU A 58 8.76 -8.55 3.78
N ILE A 59 7.49 -8.27 3.49
CA ILE A 59 6.43 -8.05 4.49
C ILE A 59 6.28 -9.29 5.37
N ARG A 60 6.14 -10.49 4.78
CA ARG A 60 6.02 -11.74 5.55
C ARG A 60 7.25 -12.00 6.43
N ARG A 61 8.44 -11.62 5.97
CA ARG A 61 9.67 -11.77 6.76
C ARG A 61 9.73 -10.76 7.92
N LEU A 62 9.24 -9.56 7.71
CA LEU A 62 9.28 -8.43 8.67
C LEU A 62 8.01 -8.32 9.51
N GLU A 63 7.02 -9.21 9.34
CA GLU A 63 5.71 -9.10 9.96
C GLU A 63 5.77 -8.87 11.48
N PRO A 64 6.58 -9.61 12.27
CA PRO A 64 6.71 -9.34 13.70
C PRO A 64 7.23 -7.93 14.02
N GLU A 65 8.20 -7.45 13.25
CA GLU A 65 8.78 -6.12 13.41
C GLU A 65 7.81 -5.00 12.97
N ILE A 66 7.05 -5.23 11.89
CA ILE A 66 6.01 -4.30 11.41
C ILE A 66 4.91 -4.17 12.46
N VAL A 67 4.39 -5.29 12.97
CA VAL A 67 3.34 -5.28 14.00
C VAL A 67 3.83 -4.58 15.26
N LYS A 68 5.10 -4.80 15.63
CA LYS A 68 5.70 -4.09 16.76
C LYS A 68 5.76 -2.58 16.50
N ALA A 69 6.25 -2.16 15.34
CA ALA A 69 6.35 -0.75 14.98
C ALA A 69 4.98 -0.06 14.94
N VAL A 70 3.95 -0.71 14.39
CA VAL A 70 2.57 -0.20 14.39
C VAL A 70 2.06 0.03 15.81
N ARG A 71 2.32 -0.91 16.74
CA ARG A 71 1.92 -0.77 18.14
C ARG A 71 2.65 0.38 18.83
N GLU A 72 3.96 0.48 18.61
CA GLU A 72 4.79 1.56 19.16
C GLU A 72 4.30 2.94 18.66
N SER A 73 3.90 3.06 17.40
CA SER A 73 3.32 4.30 16.84
C SER A 73 1.95 4.67 17.42
N LEU A 74 1.27 3.75 18.11
CA LEU A 74 -0.06 3.93 18.68
C LEU A 74 -0.06 3.86 20.22
N GLU A 75 1.10 3.83 20.87
CA GLU A 75 1.20 3.63 22.33
C GLU A 75 0.47 4.70 23.15
N GLU A 76 0.32 5.92 22.63
CA GLU A 76 -0.40 7.01 23.31
C GLU A 76 -1.93 6.95 23.09
N ALA A 77 -2.41 6.05 22.23
CA ALA A 77 -3.82 5.92 21.90
C ALA A 77 -4.50 4.82 22.74
N GLU A 78 -4.71 5.11 24.02
CA GLU A 78 -5.21 4.16 25.05
C GLU A 78 -6.57 3.52 24.72
N GLU A 79 -7.35 4.09 23.80
CA GLU A 79 -8.69 3.61 23.43
C GLU A 79 -8.73 2.70 22.20
N LEU A 80 -7.60 2.48 21.52
CA LEU A 80 -7.56 1.69 20.28
C LEU A 80 -7.47 0.18 20.53
N ASP A 81 -8.28 -0.60 19.80
CA ASP A 81 -8.06 -2.05 19.73
C ASP A 81 -6.87 -2.35 18.80
N LEU A 82 -5.67 -2.46 19.38
CA LEU A 82 -4.46 -2.84 18.63
C LEU A 82 -4.51 -4.28 18.08
N GLY A 83 -5.46 -5.10 18.52
CA GLY A 83 -5.73 -6.43 17.98
C GLY A 83 -6.48 -6.41 16.65
N SER A 84 -7.13 -5.29 16.31
CA SER A 84 -7.91 -5.14 15.07
C SER A 84 -7.07 -4.71 13.86
N ALA A 85 -5.78 -4.38 14.08
CA ALA A 85 -4.84 -3.94 13.04
C ALA A 85 -4.75 -4.92 11.86
N LYS A 86 -4.99 -4.40 10.66
CA LYS A 86 -4.95 -5.14 9.40
C LYS A 86 -4.20 -4.33 8.36
N LEU A 87 -3.40 -5.04 7.55
CA LEU A 87 -2.78 -4.45 6.37
C LEU A 87 -3.89 -4.06 5.39
N PHE A 88 -3.92 -2.78 5.02
CA PHE A 88 -4.89 -2.22 4.09
C PHE A 88 -4.34 -2.24 2.66
N ILE A 89 -3.19 -1.62 2.43
CA ILE A 89 -2.59 -1.51 1.10
C ILE A 89 -1.08 -1.36 1.18
N VAL A 90 -0.40 -1.75 0.11
CA VAL A 90 1.06 -1.58 -0.07
C VAL A 90 1.31 -0.60 -1.22
N ASP A 91 1.99 0.52 -0.97
CA ASP A 91 2.37 1.48 -2.01
C ASP A 91 3.76 1.17 -2.59
N LEU A 92 3.80 0.83 -3.89
CA LEU A 92 5.00 0.51 -4.65
C LEU A 92 5.49 1.65 -5.55
N SER A 93 4.94 2.86 -5.43
CA SER A 93 5.23 4.00 -6.31
C SER A 93 6.72 4.35 -6.40
N GLU A 94 7.48 4.10 -5.34
CA GLU A 94 8.94 4.35 -5.29
C GLU A 94 9.79 3.07 -5.36
N TYR A 95 9.17 1.89 -5.46
CA TYR A 95 9.89 0.62 -5.40
C TYR A 95 10.87 0.44 -6.57
N GLY A 96 10.42 0.80 -7.78
CA GLY A 96 11.23 0.67 -8.99
C GLY A 96 12.44 1.61 -9.06
N LYS A 97 12.49 2.66 -8.23
CA LYS A 97 13.60 3.61 -8.17
C LYS A 97 14.59 3.21 -7.09
N ASP A 98 14.09 3.05 -5.86
CA ASP A 98 14.92 2.99 -4.65
C ASP A 98 14.56 1.80 -3.75
N ARG A 99 13.84 0.78 -4.25
CA ARG A 99 13.34 -0.37 -3.46
C ARG A 99 12.60 0.07 -2.18
N TYR A 100 11.93 1.20 -2.29
CA TYR A 100 11.18 1.83 -1.23
C TYR A 100 9.71 1.48 -1.39
N PHE A 101 9.05 1.05 -0.31
CA PHE A 101 7.60 0.90 -0.28
C PHE A 101 7.07 1.17 1.13
N SER A 102 5.81 1.56 1.21
CA SER A 102 5.10 1.67 2.48
C SER A 102 3.98 0.64 2.56
N VAL A 103 3.67 0.24 3.78
CA VAL A 103 2.50 -0.57 4.10
C VAL A 103 1.60 0.22 5.04
N THR A 104 0.35 0.37 4.65
CA THR A 104 -0.66 1.06 5.47
C THR A 104 -1.41 0.02 6.28
N TYR A 105 -1.46 0.21 7.60
CA TYR A 105 -2.31 -0.54 8.51
C TYR A 105 -3.48 0.31 8.96
N VAL A 106 -4.64 -0.31 9.07
CA VAL A 106 -5.87 0.29 9.60
C VAL A 106 -6.46 -0.65 10.65
N GLY A 107 -7.29 -0.14 11.55
CA GLY A 107 -8.03 -0.95 12.49
C GLY A 107 -9.51 -1.08 12.15
N ASP A 108 -10.28 -1.49 13.14
CA ASP A 108 -11.72 -1.42 13.14
C ASP A 108 -12.23 -0.02 13.49
N ASP A 109 -13.52 0.11 13.77
CA ASP A 109 -14.19 1.38 14.05
C ASP A 109 -13.54 2.18 15.20
N SER A 110 -12.79 1.54 16.11
CA SER A 110 -12.11 2.25 17.20
C SER A 110 -10.98 3.15 16.69
N TRP A 111 -10.40 2.85 15.53
CA TRP A 111 -9.35 3.65 14.90
C TRP A 111 -9.92 4.87 14.17
N GLY A 112 -11.22 4.91 13.87
CA GLY A 112 -11.81 5.99 13.09
C GLY A 112 -11.17 6.10 11.71
N ASP A 113 -10.62 7.28 11.40
CA ASP A 113 -9.88 7.55 10.15
C ASP A 113 -8.36 7.30 10.30
N MET A 114 -7.90 6.88 11.49
CA MET A 114 -6.49 6.65 11.79
C MET A 114 -5.94 5.45 11.03
N GLY A 115 -4.73 5.60 10.51
CA GLY A 115 -3.94 4.52 9.94
C GLY A 115 -2.47 4.66 10.34
N VAL A 116 -1.70 3.60 10.21
CA VAL A 116 -0.25 3.64 10.41
C VAL A 116 0.45 3.26 9.14
N ASP A 117 1.29 4.15 8.62
CA ASP A 117 2.14 3.88 7.48
C ASP A 117 3.51 3.43 7.97
N VAL A 118 3.89 2.20 7.64
CA VAL A 118 5.22 1.67 7.93
C VAL A 118 6.05 1.70 6.65
N THR A 119 7.16 2.41 6.70
CA THR A 119 8.06 2.58 5.56
C THR A 119 9.18 1.55 5.58
N ILE A 120 9.36 0.85 4.46
CA ILE A 120 10.39 -0.17 4.26
C ILE A 120 11.31 0.23 3.12
N HIS A 121 12.61 0.18 3.38
CA HIS A 121 13.66 0.44 2.40
C HIS A 121 14.76 -0.62 2.52
N ASP A 122 15.10 -1.25 1.40
CA ASP A 122 16.09 -2.34 1.33
C ASP A 122 15.87 -3.43 2.40
N GLY A 123 14.62 -3.84 2.59
CA GLY A 123 14.23 -4.87 3.55
C GLY A 123 14.38 -4.48 5.02
N LYS A 124 14.42 -3.18 5.33
CA LYS A 124 14.45 -2.66 6.70
C LYS A 124 13.33 -1.66 6.91
N ILE A 125 12.70 -1.71 8.07
CA ILE A 125 11.77 -0.66 8.52
C ILE A 125 12.60 0.59 8.84
N ILE A 126 12.23 1.72 8.27
CA ILE A 126 12.93 3.01 8.50
C ILE A 126 12.05 4.04 9.21
N SER A 127 10.72 3.91 9.12
CA SER A 127 9.77 4.71 9.92
C SER A 127 8.45 3.96 10.08
N ALA A 128 7.68 4.37 11.09
CA ALA A 128 6.29 3.99 11.30
C ALA A 128 5.55 5.20 11.84
N ASP A 129 4.65 5.75 11.04
CA ASP A 129 4.04 7.04 11.27
C ASP A 129 2.51 6.86 11.34
N ALA A 130 1.91 7.22 12.48
CA ALA A 130 0.46 7.26 12.61
C ALA A 130 -0.08 8.51 11.88
N GLY A 131 -0.99 8.30 10.94
CA GLY A 131 -1.77 9.35 10.30
C GLY A 131 -2.92 9.82 11.19
N ASP A 132 -3.31 11.08 11.04
CA ASP A 132 -4.44 11.71 11.72
C ASP A 132 -5.73 11.57 10.89
#